data_AF-A0A948FJI3-F1
#
_entry.id   AF-A0A948FJI3-F1
#
_cell.length_a   1.000
_cell.length_b   1.000
_cell.length_c   1.000
_cell.angle_alpha   90.00
_cell.angle_beta   90.00
_cell.angle_gamma   90.00
#
_symmetry.space_group_name_H-M   'P 1'
#
loop_
_entity.id
_entity.type
_entity.pdbx_description
1 polymer ?
#
loop_
_entity_poly.entity_id
_entity_poly.type
_entity_poly.pdbx_seq_one_letter_code
_entity_poly.pdbx_strand_id
1 'polypeptide(L)'
;MKTDSMTNLLKIYNAGMSAVKANKGLVALGLLEEKERPSTKYAGKMKKYKALTAEGLEYGVNVENPNSPGQTTPHYYIDTFDRLVGLIRTWSKTQG
;
A
#
# COMPACT_ATOMS: atom_id res chain seq x y z
N MET A 1 -9.76 14.37 0.06
CA MET A 1 -9.98 13.00 0.59
C MET A 1 -9.00 12.75 1.70
N LYS A 2 -9.44 12.20 2.83
CA LYS A 2 -8.56 11.91 3.96
C LYS A 2 -7.89 10.55 3.74
N THR A 3 -6.59 10.50 3.97
CA THR A 3 -5.78 9.30 3.72
C THR A 3 -5.04 8.90 4.99
N ASP A 4 -4.81 7.60 5.15
CA ASP A 4 -4.03 7.09 6.27
C ASP A 4 -3.25 5.84 5.83
N SER A 5 -2.31 5.42 6.68
CA SER A 5 -1.52 4.23 6.48
C SER A 5 -2.39 2.96 6.55
N MET A 6 -2.03 1.94 5.77
CA MET A 6 -2.72 0.64 5.79
C MET A 6 -2.90 0.10 7.21
N THR A 7 -1.86 0.16 8.05
CA THR A 7 -1.92 -0.35 9.43
C THR A 7 -2.95 0.38 10.28
N ASN A 8 -3.04 1.70 10.18
CA ASN A 8 -4.03 2.48 10.93
C ASN A 8 -5.44 2.18 10.44
N LEU A 9 -5.65 2.16 9.12
CA LEU A 9 -6.96 1.87 8.55
C LEU A 9 -7.45 0.48 8.92
N LEU A 10 -6.59 -0.55 8.87
CA LEU A 10 -6.95 -1.90 9.31
C LEU A 10 -7.39 -1.95 10.77
N LYS A 11 -6.79 -1.12 11.65
CA LYS A 11 -7.21 -0.99 13.05
C LYS A 11 -8.55 -0.27 13.18
N ILE A 12 -8.70 0.87 12.52
CA ILE A 12 -9.92 1.70 12.54
C ILE A 12 -11.13 0.90 12.04
N TYR A 13 -10.96 0.19 10.93
CA TYR A 13 -11.99 -0.63 10.31
C TYR A 13 -12.16 -2.01 10.96
N ASN A 14 -11.42 -2.29 12.03
CA ASN A 14 -11.35 -3.59 12.72
C ASN A 14 -11.30 -4.77 11.72
N ALA A 15 -10.43 -4.64 10.71
CA ALA A 15 -10.47 -5.49 9.52
C ALA A 15 -10.08 -6.95 9.81
N GLY A 16 -9.53 -7.24 10.98
CA GLY A 16 -9.12 -8.59 11.41
C GLY A 16 -7.95 -9.17 10.60
N MET A 17 -7.21 -8.33 9.87
CA MET A 17 -6.07 -8.74 9.07
C MET A 17 -4.84 -7.86 9.34
N SER A 18 -3.66 -8.43 9.14
CA SER A 18 -2.41 -7.69 9.26
C SER A 18 -2.12 -6.88 7.99
N ALA A 19 -1.39 -5.78 8.13
CA ALA A 19 -0.90 -4.98 7.00
C ALA A 19 -0.07 -5.82 6.02
N VAL A 20 0.63 -6.86 6.52
CA VAL A 20 1.37 -7.81 5.69
C VAL A 20 0.42 -8.58 4.75
N LYS A 21 -0.68 -9.11 5.28
CA LYS A 21 -1.69 -9.84 4.49
C LYS A 21 -2.39 -8.92 3.48
N ALA A 22 -2.75 -7.72 3.92
CA ALA A 22 -3.34 -6.71 3.05
C ALA A 22 -2.42 -6.35 1.89
N ASN A 23 -1.15 -6.04 2.17
CA ASN A 23 -0.16 -5.71 1.14
C ASN A 23 0.04 -6.87 0.14
N LYS A 24 0.08 -8.13 0.60
CA LYS A 24 0.16 -9.28 -0.30
C LYS A 24 -1.04 -9.35 -1.24
N GLY A 25 -2.25 -9.13 -0.71
CA GLY A 25 -3.46 -9.10 -1.53
C GLY A 25 -3.43 -7.97 -2.54
N LEU A 26 -3.00 -6.77 -2.15
CA LEU A 26 -2.87 -5.65 -3.08
C LEU A 26 -1.87 -5.90 -4.20
N VAL A 27 -0.74 -6.54 -3.89
CA VAL A 27 0.25 -6.92 -4.92
C VAL A 27 -0.34 -7.96 -5.87
N ALA A 28 -1.03 -8.97 -5.34
CA ALA A 28 -1.67 -9.99 -6.16
C ALA A 28 -2.84 -9.45 -6.99
N LEU A 29 -3.54 -8.42 -6.51
CA LEU A 29 -4.59 -7.69 -7.22
C LEU A 29 -4.04 -6.69 -8.24
N GLY A 30 -2.71 -6.49 -8.32
CA GLY A 30 -2.11 -5.50 -9.21
C GLY A 30 -2.26 -4.04 -8.74
N LEU A 31 -2.77 -3.80 -7.52
CA LEU A 31 -2.97 -2.47 -6.94
C LEU A 31 -1.69 -1.89 -6.32
N LEU A 32 -0.75 -2.75 -5.94
CA LEU A 32 0.49 -2.36 -5.29
C LEU A 32 1.68 -3.03 -5.97
N GLU A 33 2.74 -2.27 -6.21
CA GLU A 33 3.98 -2.76 -6.81
C GLU A 33 5.18 -2.42 -5.91
N GLU A 34 6.21 -3.27 -5.95
CA GLU A 34 7.50 -3.01 -5.32
C GLU A 34 8.43 -2.40 -6.37
N LYS A 35 8.78 -1.12 -6.17
CA LYS A 35 9.74 -0.40 -7.00
C LYS A 35 11.11 -0.37 -6.34
N GLU A 36 12.13 -0.30 -7.17
CA GLU A 36 13.50 -0.14 -6.71
C GLU A 36 14.03 1.21 -7.17
N ARG A 37 14.78 1.88 -6.30
CA ARG A 37 15.50 3.11 -6.66
C ARG A 37 16.92 3.09 -6.14
N PRO A 38 17.86 3.75 -6.84
CA PRO A 38 19.16 4.04 -6.28
C PRO A 38 18.99 4.93 -5.04
N SER A 39 19.69 4.58 -3.96
CA SER A 39 19.74 5.38 -2.75
C SER A 39 20.56 6.65 -3.01
N THR A 40 19.93 7.81 -2.84
CA THR A 40 20.60 9.11 -2.98
C THR A 40 21.64 9.35 -1.87
N LYS A 41 21.49 8.66 -0.73
CA LYS A 41 22.38 8.80 0.44
C LYS A 41 23.53 7.79 0.46
N TYR A 42 23.41 6.68 -0.27
CA TYR A 42 24.40 5.59 -0.25
C TYR A 42 24.58 5.08 -1.67
N ALA A 43 25.65 5.52 -2.33
CA ALA A 43 26.01 5.06 -3.67
C ALA A 43 26.11 3.52 -3.69
N GLY A 44 25.44 2.89 -4.65
CA GLY A 44 25.45 1.43 -4.83
C GLY A 44 24.41 0.64 -4.02
N LYS A 45 23.60 1.29 -3.16
CA LYS A 45 22.48 0.61 -2.49
C LYS A 45 21.15 0.88 -3.21
N MET A 46 20.54 -0.18 -3.72
CA MET A 46 19.16 -0.15 -4.19
C MET A 46 18.22 -0.20 -2.98
N LYS A 47 17.24 0.70 -2.94
CA LYS A 47 16.15 0.68 -1.96
C LYS A 47 14.87 0.23 -2.63
N LYS A 48 14.27 -0.82 -2.06
CA LYS A 48 12.91 -1.26 -2.40
C LYS A 48 11.91 -0.38 -1.66
N TYR A 49 10.90 0.11 -2.36
CA TYR A 49 9.79 0.86 -1.82
C TYR A 49 8.49 0.39 -2.47
N LYS A 50 7.37 0.67 -1.82
CA LYS A 50 6.06 0.26 -2.31
C LYS A 50 5.35 1.45 -2.91
N ALA A 51 4.76 1.28 -4.07
CA ALA A 51 3.98 2.29 -4.73
C ALA A 51 2.67 1.68 -5.23
N LEU A 52 1.59 2.45 -5.13
CA LEU A 52 0.34 2.14 -5.80
C LEU A 52 0.54 2.26 -7.31
N THR A 53 -0.03 1.30 -8.03
CA THR A 53 -0.14 1.31 -9.50
C THR A 53 -1.25 2.27 -9.94
N ALA A 54 -1.47 2.41 -11.25
CA ALA A 54 -2.57 3.21 -11.77
C ALA A 54 -3.94 2.80 -11.17
N GLU A 55 -4.19 1.50 -11.05
CA GLU A 55 -5.40 0.95 -10.42
C GLU A 55 -5.40 1.17 -8.90
N GLY A 56 -4.24 1.06 -8.25
CA GLY A 56 -4.11 1.32 -6.81
C GLY A 56 -4.40 2.77 -6.41
N LEU A 57 -4.12 3.73 -7.30
CA LEU A 57 -4.36 5.15 -7.08
C LEU A 57 -5.85 5.51 -7.00
N GLU A 58 -6.75 4.63 -7.46
CA GLU A 58 -8.20 4.81 -7.26
C GLU A 58 -8.59 4.68 -5.77
N TYR A 59 -7.83 3.90 -5.02
CA TYR A 59 -8.10 3.62 -3.60
C TYR A 59 -7.13 4.32 -2.64
N GLY A 60 -6.15 5.06 -3.18
CA GLY A 60 -5.13 5.69 -2.37
C GLY A 60 -4.22 6.64 -3.14
N VAL A 61 -3.14 7.03 -2.49
CA VAL A 61 -2.15 7.97 -3.00
C VAL A 61 -0.76 7.59 -2.51
N ASN A 62 0.21 7.76 -3.40
CA ASN A 62 1.62 7.60 -3.09
C ASN A 62 2.15 8.89 -2.43
N VAL A 63 2.26 8.87 -1.11
CA VAL A 63 2.76 10.01 -0.34
C VAL A 63 4.28 9.96 -0.31
N GLU A 64 4.95 10.99 -0.83
CA GLU A 64 6.40 11.12 -0.70
C GLU A 64 6.80 11.31 0.76
N ASN A 65 7.80 10.56 1.21
CA ASN A 65 8.30 10.72 2.56
C ASN A 65 9.28 11.90 2.61
N PRO A 66 8.99 12.99 3.34
CA PRO A 66 9.91 14.13 3.45
C PRO A 66 11.24 13.74 4.08
N ASN A 67 11.27 12.71 4.94
CA ASN A 67 12.49 12.19 5.55
C ASN A 67 13.31 11.30 4.59
N SER A 68 12.77 10.95 3.43
CA SER A 68 13.40 10.07 2.46
C SER A 68 13.02 10.48 1.03
N PRO A 69 13.62 11.57 0.51
CA PRO A 69 13.31 12.11 -0.81
C PRO A 69 13.37 11.01 -1.88
N GLY A 70 12.31 10.84 -2.66
CA GLY A 70 12.15 9.81 -3.70
C GLY A 70 11.61 8.45 -3.24
N GLN A 71 11.22 8.28 -1.98
CA GLN A 71 10.54 7.08 -1.49
C GLN A 71 9.09 7.48 -1.27
N THR A 72 8.18 6.82 -1.99
CA THR A 72 6.76 6.96 -1.75
C THR A 72 6.29 5.90 -0.76
N THR A 73 5.29 6.26 0.03
CA THR A 73 4.58 5.37 0.94
C THR A 73 3.11 5.36 0.55
N PRO A 74 2.52 4.19 0.25
CA PRO A 74 1.13 4.10 -0.15
C PRO A 74 0.25 4.41 1.06
N HIS A 75 -0.56 5.46 0.93
CA HIS A 75 -1.66 5.77 1.85
C HIS A 75 -2.97 5.51 1.12
N TYR A 76 -4.01 5.14 1.85
CA TYR A 76 -5.29 4.76 1.25
C TYR A 76 -6.37 5.73 1.70
N TYR A 77 -7.34 5.99 0.82
CA TYR A 77 -8.48 6.84 1.15
C TYR A 77 -9.34 6.15 2.19
N ILE A 78 -9.63 6.86 3.27
CA ILE A 78 -10.51 6.35 4.34
C ILE A 78 -11.87 6.00 3.73
N ASP A 79 -12.40 6.87 2.87
CA ASP A 79 -13.76 6.76 2.34
C ASP A 79 -13.99 5.57 1.40
N THR A 80 -12.93 5.01 0.80
CA THR A 80 -12.99 3.85 -0.11
C THR A 80 -12.27 2.62 0.45
N PHE A 81 -11.82 2.69 1.71
CA PHE A 81 -11.01 1.63 2.32
C PHE A 81 -11.80 0.35 2.55
N ASP A 82 -13.09 0.47 2.85
CA ASP A 82 -14.04 -0.64 2.96
C ASP A 82 -14.06 -1.49 1.68
N ARG A 83 -14.11 -0.85 0.50
CA ARG A 83 -14.06 -1.51 -0.81
C ARG A 83 -12.73 -2.20 -1.03
N LEU A 84 -11.62 -1.51 -0.74
CA LEU A 84 -10.27 -2.06 -0.86
C LEU A 84 -10.10 -3.31 0.00
N VAL A 85 -10.51 -3.24 1.27
CA VAL A 85 -10.48 -4.38 2.20
C VAL A 85 -11.39 -5.52 1.70
N GLY A 86 -12.54 -5.19 1.12
CA GLY A 86 -13.42 -6.17 0.46
C GLY A 86 -12.70 -6.96 -0.63
N LEU A 87 -11.99 -6.28 -1.55
CA LEU A 87 -11.22 -6.92 -2.61
C LEU A 87 -10.13 -7.85 -2.05
N ILE A 88 -9.38 -7.38 -1.05
CA ILE A 88 -8.33 -8.16 -0.39
C ILE A 88 -8.93 -9.39 0.31
N ARG A 89 -10.08 -9.25 0.97
CA ARG A 89 -10.80 -10.35 1.62
C ARG A 89 -11.23 -11.40 0.61
N THR A 90 -11.79 -10.96 -0.52
CA THR A 90 -12.19 -11.86 -1.62
C THR A 90 -10.98 -12.62 -2.15
N TRP A 91 -9.89 -11.91 -2.48
CA TRP A 91 -8.64 -12.56 -2.89
C TRP A 91 -8.13 -13.56 -1.85
N SER A 92 -8.16 -13.20 -0.57
CA SER A 92 -7.71 -14.08 0.51
C SER A 92 -8.59 -15.34 0.68
N LYS A 93 -9.86 -15.31 0.27
CA LYS A 93 -10.74 -16.47 0.32
C LYS A 93 -10.48 -17.43 -0.85
N THR A 94 -10.06 -16.91 -2.00
CA THR A 94 -9.73 -17.72 -3.19
C THR A 94 -8.43 -18.51 -3.05
N GLN A 95 -7.61 -18.21 -2.04
CA GLN A 95 -6.32 -18.86 -1.77
C GLN A 95 -6.41 -19.97 -0.70
N GLY A 96 -7.60 -20.33 -0.24
CA GLY A 96 -7.85 -21.41 0.73
C GLY A 96 -8.86 -22.40 0.20
#